data_AF-A0A7X9FDX3-F1
#
_entry.id   AF-A0A7X9FDX3-F1
#
_cell.length_a   1.000
_cell.length_b   1.000
_cell.length_c   1.000
_cell.angle_alpha   90.00
_cell.angle_beta   90.00
_cell.angle_gamma   90.00
#
_symmetry.space_group_name_H-M   'P 1'
#
loop_
_entity.id
_entity.type
_entity.pdbx_description
1 polymer ?
#
loop_
_entity_poly.entity_id
_entity_poly.type
_entity_poly.pdbx_seq_one_letter_code
_entity_poly.pdbx_strand_id
1 'polypeptide(L)'
;MTGGSAAAAGAAAAAAAAARAREEEELLTSYNKEDLEGWEFKIVRSNFGRFSNYENVQKVCQEEARAGWEMIEKFDEYRIRFKRRIDKRSGDRQLDFNPYRTTIGFGEGRIAAIVLIGMAALIAGIIALALYFKDGGHFDPHSSQQATVFIPAILAVICLVALVVIVAIRRR
;
A
#
# COMPACT_ATOMS: atom_id res chain seq x y z
N MET A 1 -1.57 9.01 32.68
CA MET A 1 -0.69 8.06 31.97
C MET A 1 -1.47 6.78 31.65
N THR A 2 -2.28 6.75 30.58
CA THR A 2 -3.15 5.58 30.27
C THR A 2 -3.20 5.22 28.77
N GLY A 3 -2.45 5.90 27.91
CA GLY A 3 -2.47 5.67 26.45
C GLY A 3 -1.64 4.49 25.94
N GLY A 4 -0.75 3.91 26.75
CA GLY A 4 0.20 2.88 26.29
C GLY A 4 -0.37 1.46 26.18
N SER A 5 -1.42 1.13 26.96
CA SER A 5 -1.94 -0.24 27.09
C SER A 5 -2.70 -0.72 25.85
N ALA A 6 -3.54 0.14 25.26
CA ALA A 6 -4.35 -0.20 24.09
C ALA A 6 -3.51 -0.41 22.81
N ALA A 7 -2.46 0.38 22.63
CA ALA A 7 -1.54 0.25 21.49
C ALA A 7 -0.72 -1.05 21.56
N ALA A 8 -0.27 -1.44 22.76
CA ALA A 8 0.47 -2.68 22.97
C ALA A 8 -0.40 -3.94 22.76
N ALA A 9 -1.67 -3.90 23.20
CA ALA A 9 -2.62 -4.98 23.00
C ALA A 9 -2.97 -5.20 21.51
N GLY A 10 -3.12 -4.12 20.74
CA GLY A 10 -3.35 -4.20 19.28
C GLY A 10 -2.17 -4.80 18.51
N ALA A 11 -0.94 -4.44 18.89
CA ALA A 11 0.27 -4.98 18.27
C ALA A 11 0.45 -6.49 18.53
N ALA A 12 0.15 -6.96 19.74
CA ALA A 12 0.23 -8.37 20.10
C ALA A 12 -0.81 -9.23 19.34
N ALA A 13 -2.04 -8.73 19.19
CA ALA A 13 -3.08 -9.41 18.43
C ALA A 13 -2.74 -9.54 16.93
N ALA A 14 -2.18 -8.48 16.34
CA ALA A 14 -1.72 -8.49 14.94
C ALA A 14 -0.56 -9.47 14.73
N ALA A 15 0.40 -9.53 15.66
CA ALA A 15 1.50 -10.49 15.62
C ALA A 15 1.00 -11.95 15.72
N ALA A 16 0.04 -12.22 16.60
CA ALA A 16 -0.55 -13.56 16.75
C ALA A 16 -1.38 -13.99 15.53
N ALA A 17 -2.06 -13.06 14.85
CA ALA A 17 -2.74 -13.33 13.58
C ALA A 17 -1.74 -13.60 12.46
N ALA A 18 -0.65 -12.82 12.38
CA ALA A 18 0.42 -13.03 11.41
C ALA A 18 1.23 -14.32 11.64
N ALA A 19 1.30 -14.81 12.88
CA ALA A 19 1.93 -16.09 13.21
C ALA A 19 1.04 -17.26 12.74
N ARG A 20 -0.25 -17.25 13.08
CA ARG A 20 -1.21 -18.27 12.65
C ARG A 20 -1.30 -18.39 11.12
N ALA A 21 -1.30 -17.25 10.42
CA ALA A 21 -1.29 -17.25 8.96
C ALA A 21 -0.02 -17.89 8.35
N ARG A 22 1.12 -17.86 9.05
CA ARG A 22 2.35 -18.55 8.61
C ARG A 22 2.27 -20.06 8.88
N GLU A 23 1.74 -20.46 10.03
CA GLU A 23 1.55 -21.87 10.36
C GLU A 23 0.61 -22.56 9.36
N GLU A 24 -0.49 -21.90 8.97
CA GLU A 24 -1.37 -22.37 7.90
C GLU A 24 -0.65 -22.48 6.55
N GLU A 25 0.27 -21.56 6.25
CA GLU A 25 1.07 -21.63 5.03
C GLU A 25 2.01 -22.82 5.04
N GLU A 26 2.66 -23.11 6.17
CA GLU A 26 3.55 -24.27 6.32
C GLU A 26 2.79 -25.59 6.13
N LEU A 27 1.53 -25.66 6.59
CA LEU A 27 0.67 -26.82 6.40
C LEU A 27 0.20 -26.99 4.94
N LEU A 28 -0.05 -25.90 4.22
CA LEU A 28 -0.51 -25.89 2.82
C LEU A 28 0.63 -25.92 1.78
N THR A 29 1.90 -26.00 2.22
CA THR A 29 3.10 -25.95 1.35
C THR A 29 3.93 -27.23 1.40
N SER A 30 3.33 -28.38 1.72
CA SER A 30 4.04 -29.66 1.61
C SER A 30 4.22 -30.03 0.13
N TYR A 31 5.47 -30.08 -0.33
CA TYR A 31 5.84 -30.52 -1.68
C TYR A 31 6.52 -31.89 -1.61
N ASN A 32 6.23 -32.75 -2.57
CA ASN A 32 7.06 -33.94 -2.78
C ASN A 32 8.34 -33.56 -3.52
N LYS A 33 9.41 -34.36 -3.39
CA LYS A 33 10.72 -34.03 -3.99
C LYS A 33 10.64 -33.92 -5.51
N GLU A 34 9.76 -34.67 -6.14
CA GLU A 34 9.53 -34.69 -7.57
C GLU A 34 8.93 -33.37 -8.08
N ASP A 35 8.17 -32.64 -7.24
CA ASP A 35 7.59 -31.33 -7.59
C ASP A 35 8.64 -30.20 -7.59
N LEU A 36 9.79 -30.44 -6.96
CA LEU A 36 10.88 -29.47 -6.83
C LEU A 36 11.94 -29.59 -7.94
N GLU A 37 11.93 -30.67 -8.73
CA GLU A 37 12.93 -30.90 -9.75
C GLU A 37 12.77 -29.96 -10.95
N GLY A 38 13.66 -28.96 -11.03
CA GLY A 38 13.68 -28.01 -12.14
C GLY A 38 12.66 -26.87 -12.02
N TRP A 39 11.98 -26.75 -10.86
CA TRP A 39 10.98 -25.72 -10.59
C TRP A 39 11.30 -24.92 -9.32
N GLU A 40 10.89 -23.66 -9.35
CA GLU A 40 10.88 -22.75 -8.20
C GLU A 40 9.47 -22.27 -7.93
N PHE A 41 9.23 -21.92 -6.67
CA PHE A 41 7.96 -21.41 -6.21
C PHE A 41 8.17 -20.11 -5.43
N LYS A 42 7.20 -19.22 -5.52
CA LYS A 42 7.10 -18.07 -4.62
C LYS A 42 5.65 -17.74 -4.30
N ILE A 43 5.45 -17.08 -3.17
CA ILE A 43 4.18 -16.48 -2.80
C ILE A 43 4.36 -14.97 -2.85
N VAL A 44 3.57 -14.33 -3.71
CA VAL A 44 3.51 -12.87 -3.82
C VAL A 44 2.38 -12.38 -2.91
N ARG A 45 2.71 -11.45 -2.02
CA ARG A 45 1.81 -10.86 -1.02
C ARG A 45 1.43 -9.43 -1.39
N SER A 46 0.20 -9.05 -1.08
CA SER A 46 -0.29 -7.67 -1.15
C SER A 46 -0.63 -7.19 0.25
N ASN A 47 -0.18 -5.99 0.63
CA ASN A 47 -0.49 -5.41 1.95
C ASN A 47 -1.93 -4.86 2.06
N PHE A 48 -2.64 -4.65 0.94
CA PHE A 48 -3.95 -3.98 0.90
C PHE A 48 -5.01 -4.76 0.13
N GLY A 49 -4.97 -6.10 0.18
CA GLY A 49 -6.00 -6.92 -0.47
C GLY A 49 -6.13 -6.70 -1.99
N ARG A 50 -5.06 -6.31 -2.69
CA ARG A 50 -5.10 -5.94 -4.12
C ARG A 50 -5.63 -7.05 -5.02
N PHE A 51 -5.55 -8.32 -4.59
CA PHE A 51 -6.02 -9.46 -5.38
C PHE A 51 -7.52 -9.70 -5.27
N SER A 52 -8.27 -8.87 -4.54
CA SER A 52 -9.74 -8.82 -4.62
C SER A 52 -10.23 -8.42 -6.02
N ASN A 53 -9.46 -7.58 -6.73
CA ASN A 53 -9.78 -7.13 -8.08
C ASN A 53 -9.04 -7.94 -9.15
N TYR A 54 -9.79 -8.53 -10.08
CA TYR A 54 -9.27 -9.34 -11.18
C TYR A 54 -8.25 -8.61 -12.06
N GLU A 55 -8.43 -7.31 -12.35
CA GLU A 55 -7.49 -6.54 -13.15
C GLU A 55 -6.11 -6.43 -12.48
N ASN A 56 -6.07 -6.33 -11.16
CA ASN A 56 -4.81 -6.30 -10.42
C ASN A 56 -4.12 -7.65 -10.49
N VAL A 57 -4.88 -8.75 -10.40
CA VAL A 57 -4.34 -10.10 -10.57
C VAL A 57 -3.73 -10.24 -11.96
N GLN A 58 -4.44 -9.83 -13.02
CA GLN A 58 -3.91 -9.86 -14.38
C GLN A 58 -2.63 -9.05 -14.55
N LYS A 59 -2.58 -7.82 -14.02
CA LYS A 59 -1.38 -6.97 -14.07
C LYS A 59 -0.18 -7.63 -13.40
N VAL A 60 -0.40 -8.25 -12.24
CA VAL A 60 0.67 -8.96 -11.52
C VAL A 60 1.10 -10.19 -12.30
N CYS A 61 0.18 -10.99 -12.83
CA CYS A 61 0.51 -12.13 -13.67
C CYS A 61 1.32 -11.73 -14.92
N GLN A 62 0.97 -10.62 -15.57
CA GLN A 62 1.72 -10.08 -16.72
C GLN A 62 3.12 -9.65 -16.32
N GLU A 63 3.27 -8.93 -15.20
CA GLU A 63 4.56 -8.48 -14.70
C GLU A 63 5.46 -9.68 -14.36
N GLU A 64 4.91 -10.67 -13.65
CA GLU A 64 5.62 -11.88 -13.22
C GLU A 64 5.95 -12.81 -14.41
N ALA A 65 5.09 -12.86 -15.43
CA ALA A 65 5.35 -13.60 -16.66
C ALA A 65 6.59 -13.09 -17.40
N ARG A 66 6.95 -11.80 -17.28
CA ARG A 66 8.21 -11.26 -17.84
C ARG A 66 9.45 -11.95 -17.24
N ALA A 67 9.35 -12.40 -16.00
CA ALA A 67 10.40 -13.18 -15.33
C ALA A 67 10.23 -14.70 -15.48
N GLY A 68 9.28 -15.15 -16.30
CA GLY A 68 8.97 -16.57 -16.51
C GLY A 68 8.17 -17.21 -15.37
N TRP A 69 7.56 -16.42 -14.49
CA TRP A 69 6.66 -16.94 -13.46
C TRP A 69 5.26 -17.16 -14.02
N GLU A 70 4.68 -18.31 -13.67
CA GLU A 70 3.31 -18.70 -14.00
C GLU A 70 2.50 -18.82 -12.73
N MET A 71 1.30 -18.25 -12.71
CA MET A 71 0.38 -18.36 -11.57
C MET A 71 -0.10 -19.80 -11.43
N ILE A 72 -0.05 -20.33 -10.21
CA ILE A 72 -0.62 -21.65 -9.87
C ILE A 72 -1.95 -21.47 -9.18
N GLU A 73 -1.98 -20.66 -8.13
CA GLU A 73 -3.08 -20.64 -7.18
C GLU A 73 -3.21 -19.26 -6.52
N LYS A 74 -4.45 -18.83 -6.28
CA LYS A 74 -4.78 -17.66 -5.47
C LYS A 74 -5.36 -18.15 -4.15
N PHE A 75 -4.65 -17.93 -3.04
CA PHE A 75 -5.13 -18.33 -1.72
C PHE A 75 -6.29 -17.45 -1.26
N ASP A 76 -6.12 -16.13 -1.40
CA ASP A 76 -7.03 -15.12 -0.86
C ASP A 76 -6.84 -13.79 -1.59
N GLU A 77 -7.28 -12.69 -1.02
CA GLU A 77 -7.13 -11.32 -1.58
C GLU A 77 -5.71 -10.74 -1.39
N TYR A 78 -4.86 -11.44 -0.63
CA TYR A 78 -3.56 -10.99 -0.18
C TYR A 78 -2.42 -11.84 -0.72
N ARG A 79 -2.64 -13.07 -1.18
CA ARG A 79 -1.59 -14.03 -1.56
C ARG A 79 -1.88 -14.78 -2.87
N ILE A 80 -0.87 -14.85 -3.74
CA ILE A 80 -0.87 -15.68 -4.96
C ILE A 80 0.41 -16.49 -5.04
N ARG A 81 0.31 -17.79 -5.34
CA ARG A 81 1.44 -18.68 -5.60
C ARG A 81 1.80 -18.70 -7.08
N PHE A 82 3.09 -18.61 -7.37
CA PHE A 82 3.66 -18.74 -8.70
C PHE A 82 4.66 -19.89 -8.76
N LYS A 83 4.82 -20.50 -9.93
CA LYS A 83 5.91 -21.41 -10.28
C LYS A 83 6.75 -20.86 -11.43
N ARG A 84 7.99 -21.30 -11.53
CA ARG A 84 8.90 -20.98 -12.64
C ARG A 84 9.91 -22.09 -12.86
N ARG A 85 10.30 -22.33 -14.11
CA ARG A 85 11.41 -23.22 -14.44
C ARG A 85 12.76 -22.58 -14.09
N ILE A 86 13.69 -23.36 -13.53
CA ILE A 86 15.02 -22.86 -13.11
C ILE A 86 15.84 -22.30 -14.28
N ASP A 87 15.65 -22.81 -15.50
CA ASP A 87 16.33 -22.35 -16.72
C ASP A 87 16.04 -20.88 -17.07
N LYS A 88 14.86 -20.37 -16.67
CA LYS A 88 14.46 -18.97 -16.89
C LYS A 88 15.27 -17.96 -16.08
N ARG A 89 15.99 -18.40 -15.03
CA ARG A 89 16.87 -17.51 -14.21
C ARG A 89 17.90 -16.77 -15.04
N SER A 90 18.37 -17.37 -16.13
CA SER A 90 19.39 -16.77 -17.00
C SER A 90 18.98 -15.41 -17.57
N GLY A 91 17.69 -15.18 -17.78
CA GLY A 91 17.11 -13.93 -18.27
C GLY A 91 16.89 -12.86 -17.19
N ASP A 92 17.00 -13.20 -15.89
CA ASP A 92 16.64 -12.30 -14.79
C ASP A 92 17.46 -10.99 -14.80
N ARG A 93 18.71 -11.04 -15.30
CA ARG A 93 19.59 -9.86 -15.40
C ARG A 93 19.10 -8.80 -16.39
N GLN A 94 18.17 -9.14 -17.28
CA GLN A 94 17.63 -8.23 -18.29
C GLN A 94 16.37 -7.49 -17.81
N LEU A 95 15.88 -7.83 -16.62
CA LEU A 95 14.66 -7.24 -16.08
C LEU A 95 14.93 -5.92 -15.36
N ASP A 96 13.95 -5.03 -15.44
CA ASP A 96 13.90 -3.74 -14.76
C ASP A 96 13.45 -3.84 -13.28
N PHE A 97 13.15 -5.06 -12.80
CA PHE A 97 12.68 -5.33 -11.46
C PHE A 97 13.26 -6.62 -10.89
N ASN A 98 13.17 -6.81 -9.58
CA ASN A 98 13.60 -8.03 -8.90
C ASN A 98 12.60 -9.20 -9.11
N PRO A 99 12.98 -10.29 -9.81
CA PRO A 99 12.12 -11.46 -10.02
C PRO A 99 11.71 -12.17 -8.72
N TYR A 100 12.49 -12.06 -7.66
CA TYR A 100 12.28 -12.73 -6.38
C TYR A 100 11.54 -11.87 -5.35
N ARG A 101 10.99 -10.72 -5.75
CA ARG A 101 10.13 -9.93 -4.86
C ARG A 101 8.90 -10.76 -4.45
N THR A 102 8.61 -10.74 -3.15
CA THR A 102 7.48 -11.45 -2.54
C THR A 102 6.39 -10.50 -2.06
N THR A 103 6.56 -9.20 -2.23
CA THR A 103 5.60 -8.18 -1.86
C THR A 103 5.32 -7.24 -3.02
N ILE A 104 4.05 -6.91 -3.20
CA ILE A 104 3.58 -5.94 -4.18
C ILE A 104 2.69 -4.89 -3.50
N GLY A 105 2.86 -3.64 -3.88
CA GLY A 105 2.15 -2.52 -3.28
C GLY A 105 3.08 -1.35 -3.00
N PHE A 106 2.56 -0.33 -2.31
CA PHE A 106 3.40 0.76 -1.83
C PHE A 106 4.27 0.23 -0.70
N GLY A 107 5.58 0.49 -0.76
CA GLY A 107 6.46 0.24 0.39
C GLY A 107 5.94 0.99 1.61
N GLU A 108 6.08 0.41 2.80
CA GLU A 108 5.60 0.98 4.07
C GLU A 108 6.00 2.45 4.23
N GLY A 109 7.23 2.80 3.83
CA GLY A 109 7.73 4.18 3.87
C GLY A 109 6.97 5.17 2.97
N ARG A 110 6.45 4.73 1.81
CA ARG A 110 5.66 5.62 0.92
C ARG A 110 4.30 5.93 1.52
N ILE A 111 3.67 4.97 2.17
CA ILE A 111 2.38 5.17 2.86
C ILE A 111 2.59 6.04 4.09
N ALA A 112 3.61 5.74 4.90
CA ALA A 112 3.98 6.57 6.04
C ALA A 112 4.22 8.03 5.61
N ALA A 113 4.93 8.25 4.50
CA ALA A 113 5.14 9.60 3.96
C ALA A 113 3.83 10.29 3.52
N ILE A 114 2.95 9.60 2.81
CA ILE A 114 1.65 10.16 2.40
C ILE A 114 0.81 10.54 3.62
N VAL A 115 0.74 9.64 4.62
CA VAL A 115 -0.03 9.90 5.86
C VAL A 115 0.56 11.06 6.64
N LEU A 116 1.90 11.12 6.79
CA LEU A 116 2.58 12.21 7.49
C LEU A 116 2.34 13.56 6.81
N ILE A 117 2.46 13.62 5.47
CA ILE A 117 2.20 14.85 4.71
C ILE A 117 0.73 15.26 4.84
N GLY A 118 -0.20 14.32 4.73
CA GLY A 118 -1.63 14.59 4.92
C GLY A 118 -1.96 15.12 6.31
N MET A 119 -1.39 14.54 7.35
CA MET A 119 -1.56 15.00 8.74
C MET A 119 -0.94 16.38 8.97
N ALA A 120 0.26 16.63 8.44
CA ALA A 120 0.89 17.94 8.54
C ALA A 120 0.06 19.03 7.84
N ALA A 121 -0.48 18.75 6.65
CA ALA A 121 -1.36 19.67 5.94
C ALA A 121 -2.66 19.95 6.71
N LEU A 122 -3.27 18.92 7.31
CA LEU A 122 -4.47 19.06 8.13
C LEU A 122 -4.19 19.95 9.36
N ILE A 123 -3.09 19.70 10.07
CA ILE A 123 -2.68 20.48 11.24
C ILE A 123 -2.42 21.94 10.85
N ALA A 124 -1.69 22.17 9.75
CA ALA A 124 -1.44 23.52 9.25
C ALA A 124 -2.74 24.26 8.90
N GLY A 125 -3.71 23.57 8.28
CA GLY A 125 -5.03 24.12 7.99
C GLY A 125 -5.81 24.50 9.26
N ILE A 126 -5.79 23.64 10.28
CA ILE A 126 -6.44 23.91 11.57
C ILE A 126 -5.78 25.11 12.28
N ILE A 127 -4.45 25.19 12.28
CA ILE A 127 -3.71 26.31 12.88
C ILE A 127 -4.04 27.62 12.15
N ALA A 128 -4.00 27.62 10.81
CA ALA A 128 -4.35 28.81 10.02
C ALA A 128 -5.78 29.29 10.32
N LEU A 129 -6.73 28.35 10.44
CA LEU A 129 -8.10 28.65 10.80
C LEU A 129 -8.23 29.21 12.23
N ALA A 130 -7.51 28.65 13.20
CA ALA A 130 -7.51 29.12 14.58
C ALA A 130 -6.92 30.53 14.72
N LEU A 131 -5.84 30.82 13.98
CA LEU A 131 -5.24 32.16 13.94
C LEU A 131 -6.20 33.18 13.34
N TYR A 132 -6.91 32.83 12.26
CA TYR A 132 -7.93 33.69 11.66
C TYR A 132 -9.03 34.10 12.66
N PHE A 133 -9.56 33.14 13.42
CA PHE A 133 -10.58 33.45 14.43
C PHE A 133 -10.02 34.24 15.63
N LYS A 134 -8.74 34.04 15.97
CA LYS A 134 -8.08 34.79 17.05
C LYS A 134 -7.93 36.28 16.72
N ASP A 135 -7.65 36.62 15.47
CA ASP A 135 -7.46 38.01 15.02
C ASP A 135 -8.79 38.78 14.83
N GLY A 136 -9.90 38.24 15.37
CA GLY A 136 -11.23 38.84 15.23
C GLY A 136 -11.90 38.55 13.90
N GLY A 137 -11.36 37.61 13.11
CA GLY A 137 -12.00 37.11 11.90
C GLY A 137 -13.34 36.47 12.23
N HIS A 138 -14.43 37.20 12.04
CA HIS A 138 -15.77 36.64 12.08
C HIS A 138 -16.10 36.10 10.69
N PHE A 139 -16.34 34.80 10.59
CA PHE A 139 -16.88 34.19 9.38
C PHE A 139 -18.32 34.66 9.22
N ASP A 140 -18.54 35.61 8.32
CA ASP A 140 -19.88 36.12 8.01
C ASP A 140 -20.36 35.48 6.70
N PRO A 141 -21.18 34.41 6.77
CA PRO A 141 -21.52 33.58 5.61
C PRO A 141 -22.31 34.31 4.53
N HIS A 142 -22.88 35.47 4.84
CA HIS A 142 -23.59 36.32 3.88
C HIS A 142 -22.69 37.32 3.15
N SER A 143 -21.42 37.47 3.57
CA SER A 143 -20.46 38.32 2.89
C SER A 143 -19.86 37.60 1.67
N SER A 144 -20.27 38.02 0.47
CA SER A 144 -19.75 37.47 -0.81
C SER A 144 -18.23 37.60 -0.96
N GLN A 145 -17.63 38.55 -0.25
CA GLN A 145 -16.19 38.81 -0.24
C GLN A 145 -15.38 37.78 0.57
N GLN A 146 -15.92 37.22 1.66
CA GLN A 146 -15.20 36.20 2.43
C GLN A 146 -15.29 34.83 1.73
N ALA A 147 -16.46 34.50 1.15
CA ALA A 147 -16.64 33.28 0.37
C ALA A 147 -15.67 33.20 -0.83
N THR A 148 -15.37 34.33 -1.48
CA THR A 148 -14.44 34.40 -2.62
C THR A 148 -12.97 34.22 -2.25
N VAL A 149 -12.58 34.28 -0.96
CA VAL A 149 -11.20 34.07 -0.51
C VAL A 149 -11.03 32.70 0.16
N PHE A 150 -11.97 32.30 1.02
CA PHE A 150 -11.86 31.05 1.76
C PHE A 150 -12.08 29.81 0.91
N ILE A 151 -13.06 29.83 0.00
CA ILE A 151 -13.37 28.71 -0.88
C ILE A 151 -12.16 28.37 -1.78
N PRO A 152 -11.53 29.31 -2.51
CA PRO A 152 -10.37 28.98 -3.32
C PRO A 152 -9.13 28.60 -2.49
N ALA A 153 -8.95 29.14 -1.28
CA ALA A 153 -7.84 28.73 -0.41
C ALA A 153 -7.98 27.27 0.05
N ILE A 154 -9.19 26.87 0.47
CA ILE A 154 -9.49 25.48 0.84
C ILE A 154 -9.34 24.56 -0.38
N LEU A 155 -9.89 24.97 -1.54
CA LEU A 155 -9.74 24.21 -2.78
C LEU A 155 -8.27 24.10 -3.21
N ALA A 156 -7.45 25.14 -3.04
CA ALA A 156 -6.03 25.10 -3.35
C ALA A 156 -5.27 24.10 -2.44
N VAL A 157 -5.60 24.05 -1.15
CA VAL A 157 -5.02 23.06 -0.22
C VAL A 157 -5.47 21.64 -0.59
N ILE A 158 -6.76 21.43 -0.89
CA ILE A 158 -7.28 20.14 -1.34
C ILE A 158 -6.62 19.72 -2.65
N CYS A 159 -6.49 20.63 -3.61
CA CYS A 159 -5.81 20.39 -4.88
C CYS A 159 -4.33 20.08 -4.70
N LEU A 160 -3.63 20.75 -3.78
CA LEU A 160 -2.23 20.47 -3.48
C LEU A 160 -2.06 19.08 -2.87
N VAL A 161 -2.91 18.72 -1.90
CA VAL A 161 -2.91 17.37 -1.29
C VAL A 161 -3.24 16.32 -2.34
N ALA A 162 -4.26 16.55 -3.17
CA ALA A 162 -4.62 15.67 -4.27
C ALA A 162 -3.48 15.53 -5.29
N LEU A 163 -2.79 16.63 -5.64
CA LEU A 163 -1.64 16.62 -6.53
C LEU A 163 -0.49 15.80 -5.95
N VAL A 164 -0.16 15.98 -4.68
CA VAL A 164 0.88 15.19 -3.99
C VAL A 164 0.52 13.71 -4.00
N VAL A 165 -0.74 13.37 -3.71
CA VAL A 165 -1.24 11.98 -3.77
C VAL A 165 -1.15 11.45 -5.20
N ILE A 166 -1.58 12.20 -6.21
CA ILE A 166 -1.52 11.82 -7.62
C ILE A 166 -0.07 11.61 -8.06
N VAL A 167 0.85 12.52 -7.75
CA VAL A 167 2.28 12.40 -8.08
C VAL A 167 2.90 11.20 -7.37
N ALA A 168 2.55 10.98 -6.10
CA ALA A 168 3.01 9.81 -5.34
C ALA A 168 2.46 8.50 -5.90
N ILE A 169 1.26 8.48 -6.49
CA ILE A 169 0.69 7.31 -7.16
C ILE A 169 1.28 7.12 -8.57
N ARG A 170 1.54 8.21 -9.30
CA ARG A 170 1.88 8.23 -10.73
C ARG A 170 3.36 8.07 -11.04
N ARG A 171 4.27 8.17 -10.06
CA ARG A 171 5.69 7.74 -10.19
C ARG A 171 5.83 6.21 -10.26
N ARG A 172 5.03 5.55 -11.10
CA ARG A 172 5.26 4.21 -11.61
C ARG A 172 6.10 4.31 -12.87
#